data_AF-A0A951MRS7-F1
#
_entry.id   AF-A0A951MRS7-F1
#
_cell.length_a   1.000
_cell.length_b   1.000
_cell.length_c   1.000
_cell.angle_alpha   90.00
_cell.angle_beta   90.00
_cell.angle_gamma   90.00
#
_symmetry.space_group_name_H-M   'P 1'
#
loop_
_entity.id
_entity.type
_entity.pdbx_description
1 polymer ?
#
loop_
_entity_poly.entity_id
_entity_poly.type
_entity_poly.pdbx_seq_one_letter_code
_entity_poly.pdbx_strand_id
1 'polypeptide(L)'
;GARMLEAPKVVRVNALADSAVTLKVLGQVRAAEQWSVAGELRKRILVAFGRDGIEIPFPHRVVVNRAGRAASEPDAVTGAVADD
;
A
#
# COMPACT_ATOMS: atom_id res chain seq x y z
N GLY A 1 10.58 30.03 -19.90
CA GLY A 1 11.58 28.97 -20.10
C GLY A 1 11.04 27.63 -19.62
N ALA A 2 11.63 26.51 -20.01
CA ALA A 2 11.18 25.18 -19.57
C ALA A 2 11.18 25.09 -18.03
N ARG A 3 10.04 24.68 -17.44
CA ARG A 3 9.86 24.56 -15.98
C ARG A 3 10.60 23.34 -15.40
N MET A 4 10.73 22.27 -16.20
CA MET A 4 11.54 21.10 -15.89
C MET A 4 12.91 21.20 -16.54
N LEU A 5 13.95 20.77 -15.83
CA LEU A 5 15.34 20.71 -16.31
C LEU A 5 15.66 19.37 -16.97
N GLU A 6 15.03 18.30 -16.50
CA GLU A 6 15.08 16.97 -17.09
C GLU A 6 13.69 16.31 -17.04
N ALA A 7 13.50 15.27 -17.87
CA ALA A 7 12.29 14.47 -17.80
C ALA A 7 12.18 13.74 -16.45
N PRO A 8 10.99 13.68 -15.83
CA PRO A 8 10.81 12.93 -14.60
C PRO A 8 11.02 11.43 -14.84
N LYS A 9 11.64 10.76 -13.87
CA LYS A 9 12.01 9.35 -13.95
C LYS A 9 11.33 8.57 -12.84
N VAL A 10 10.72 7.45 -13.20
CA VAL A 10 10.29 6.44 -12.22
C VAL A 10 11.55 5.72 -11.76
N VAL A 11 11.86 5.83 -10.47
CA VAL A 11 13.12 5.33 -9.91
C VAL A 11 12.98 3.88 -9.47
N ARG A 12 11.89 3.58 -8.76
CA ARG A 12 11.66 2.26 -8.13
C ARG A 12 10.22 2.12 -7.64
N VAL A 13 9.84 0.88 -7.34
CA VAL A 13 8.80 0.61 -6.35
C VAL A 13 9.30 1.14 -5.01
N ASN A 14 8.52 2.05 -4.41
CA ASN A 14 8.88 2.69 -3.16
C ASN A 14 8.53 1.81 -1.95
N ALA A 15 7.34 1.20 -1.97
CA ALA A 15 6.86 0.27 -0.96
C ALA A 15 5.70 -0.59 -1.49
N LEU A 16 5.58 -1.81 -0.95
CA LEU A 16 4.36 -2.63 -0.98
C LEU A 16 3.60 -2.34 0.32
N ALA A 17 2.64 -1.42 0.28
CA ALA A 17 1.82 -1.05 1.42
C ALA A 17 0.62 -2.00 1.57
N ASP A 18 -0.04 -1.96 2.73
CA ASP A 18 -1.13 -2.87 3.12
C ASP A 18 -2.22 -3.04 2.04
N SER A 19 -2.53 -1.96 1.32
CA SER A 19 -3.53 -1.96 0.25
C SER A 19 -3.05 -1.29 -1.04
N ALA A 20 -1.74 -1.06 -1.23
CA ALA A 20 -1.25 -0.32 -2.39
C ALA A 20 0.21 -0.62 -2.75
N VAL A 21 0.56 -0.42 -4.02
CA VAL A 21 1.95 -0.30 -4.44
C VAL A 21 2.28 1.18 -4.65
N THR A 22 3.28 1.69 -3.95
CA THR A 22 3.72 3.08 -4.10
C THR A 22 4.94 3.16 -5.02
N LEU A 23 5.00 4.13 -5.92
CA LEU A 23 6.12 4.35 -6.82
C LEU A 23 6.88 5.63 -6.44
N LYS A 24 8.21 5.62 -6.57
CA LYS A 24 9.04 6.82 -6.40
C LYS A 24 9.35 7.42 -7.77
N VAL A 25 8.93 8.66 -7.97
CA VAL A 25 9.24 9.46 -9.16
C VAL A 25 10.08 10.66 -8.73
N LEU A 26 11.19 10.90 -9.42
CA LEU A 26 12.04 12.07 -9.22
C LEU A 26 12.02 12.94 -10.47
N GLY A 27 12.13 14.25 -10.28
CA GLY A 27 12.30 15.20 -11.37
C GLY A 27 13.01 16.45 -10.87
N GLN A 28 13.79 17.08 -11.74
CA GLN A 28 14.49 18.32 -11.44
C GLN A 28 13.79 19.50 -12.13
N VAL A 29 13.54 20.55 -11.36
CA VAL A 29 12.80 21.74 -11.80
C VAL A 29 13.54 23.00 -11.41
N ARG A 30 13.12 24.13 -11.97
CA ARG A 30 13.56 25.45 -11.50
C ARG A 30 13.05 25.69 -10.07
N ALA A 31 13.79 26.48 -9.31
CA ALA A 31 13.35 26.90 -7.99
C ALA A 31 11.96 27.56 -8.04
N ALA A 32 11.15 27.32 -7.01
CA ALA A 32 9.74 27.72 -6.86
C ALA A 32 8.73 26.99 -7.76
N GLU A 33 9.15 26.25 -8.79
CA GLU A 33 8.24 25.51 -9.68
C GLU A 33 7.82 24.13 -9.14
N GLN A 34 8.46 23.64 -8.06
CA GLN A 34 8.29 22.27 -7.59
C GLN A 34 6.85 21.88 -7.28
N TRP A 35 6.07 22.78 -6.69
CA TRP A 35 4.68 22.48 -6.34
C TRP A 35 3.78 22.47 -7.58
N SER A 36 3.94 23.45 -8.46
CA SER A 36 3.17 23.58 -9.71
C SER A 36 3.42 22.39 -10.63
N VAL A 37 4.69 22.03 -10.85
CA VAL A 37 5.07 20.88 -11.69
C VAL A 37 4.61 19.57 -11.07
N ALA A 38 4.77 19.39 -9.75
CA ALA A 38 4.34 18.15 -9.09
C ALA A 38 2.81 17.99 -9.08
N GLY A 39 2.05 19.08 -9.00
CA GLY A 39 0.59 19.05 -9.13
C GLY A 39 0.14 18.63 -10.53
N GLU A 40 0.71 19.25 -11.56
CA GLU A 40 0.43 18.92 -12.96
C GLU A 40 0.83 17.47 -13.29
N LEU A 41 1.97 16.99 -12.79
CA LEU A 41 2.40 15.61 -12.97
C LEU A 41 1.38 14.62 -12.35
N ARG A 42 0.92 14.86 -11.12
CA ARG A 42 -0.09 14.01 -10.47
C ARG A 42 -1.41 14.02 -11.23
N LYS A 43 -1.86 15.17 -11.74
CA LYS A 43 -3.06 15.27 -12.56
C LYS A 43 -2.95 14.40 -13.81
N ARG A 44 -1.81 14.46 -14.52
CA ARG A 44 -1.57 13.64 -15.72
C ARG A 44 -1.54 12.14 -15.40
N ILE A 45 -0.90 11.77 -14.29
CA ILE A 45 -0.88 10.38 -13.82
C ILE A 45 -2.29 9.89 -13.53
N LEU A 46 -3.11 10.69 -12.82
CA LEU A 46 -4.50 10.33 -12.52
C LEU A 46 -5.34 10.11 -13.80
N VAL A 47 -5.19 11.01 -14.79
CA VAL A 47 -5.88 10.87 -16.08
C VAL A 47 -5.39 9.64 -16.85
N ALA A 48 -4.08 9.38 -16.87
CA ALA A 48 -3.52 8.20 -17.51
C ALA A 48 -4.01 6.90 -16.84
N PHE A 49 -4.03 6.86 -15.50
CA PHE A 49 -4.54 5.72 -14.74
C PHE A 49 -6.00 5.42 -15.10
N GLY A 50 -6.85 6.46 -15.16
CA GLY A 50 -8.24 6.30 -15.59
C GLY A 50 -8.39 5.77 -17.03
N ARG A 51 -7.50 6.15 -17.94
CA ARG A 51 -7.50 5.67 -19.33
C ARG A 51 -7.03 4.23 -19.46
N ASP A 52 -6.06 3.83 -18.64
CA ASP A 52 -5.41 2.52 -18.70
C ASP A 52 -6.07 1.49 -17.75
N GLY A 53 -7.18 1.85 -17.09
CA GLY A 53 -7.90 0.96 -16.18
C GLY A 53 -7.16 0.68 -14.86
N ILE A 54 -6.26 1.57 -14.45
CA ILE A 54 -5.51 1.45 -13.20
C ILE A 54 -6.33 2.12 -12.08
N GLU A 55 -6.87 1.31 -11.17
CA GLU A 55 -7.67 1.79 -10.05
C GLU A 55 -6.79 2.33 -8.91
N ILE A 56 -7.25 3.42 -8.28
CA ILE A 56 -6.63 3.89 -7.03
C ILE A 56 -7.25 3.10 -5.88
N PRO A 57 -6.43 2.35 -5.10
CA PRO A 57 -6.96 1.42 -4.13
C PRO A 57 -7.59 2.15 -2.94
N PHE A 58 -8.74 1.64 -2.51
CA PHE A 58 -9.30 1.96 -1.20
C PHE A 58 -8.83 0.92 -0.17
N PRO A 59 -8.62 1.29 1.10
CA PRO A 59 -8.29 0.31 2.12
C PRO A 59 -9.43 -0.69 2.30
N HIS A 60 -9.19 -1.95 1.97
CA HIS A 60 -10.14 -3.05 2.22
C HIS A 60 -9.77 -3.76 3.51
N ARG A 61 -10.76 -3.94 4.40
CA ARG A 61 -10.60 -4.72 5.63
C ARG A 61 -11.65 -5.82 5.67
N VAL A 62 -11.20 -7.06 5.81
CA VAL A 62 -12.09 -8.19 6.10
C VAL A 62 -12.17 -8.36 7.62
N VAL A 63 -13.38 -8.25 8.17
CA VAL A 63 -13.64 -8.56 9.59
C VAL A 63 -14.17 -9.98 9.66
N VAL A 64 -13.37 -10.89 10.21
CA VAL A 64 -13.79 -12.26 10.47
C VAL A 64 -14.35 -12.32 11.88
N ASN A 65 -15.67 -12.48 12.01
CA ASN A 65 -16.30 -12.71 13.31
C ASN A 65 -16.39 -14.22 13.55
N ARG A 66 -15.53 -14.78 14.40
CA ARG A 66 -15.66 -16.17 14.86
C ARG A 66 -16.75 -16.22 15.93
N ALA A 67 -17.98 -16.50 15.52
CA ALA A 67 -18.98 -16.99 16.45
C ALA A 67 -18.60 -18.42 16.88
N GLY A 68 -18.34 -18.61 18.17
CA GLY A 68 -18.34 -19.93 18.82
C GLY A 68 -17.15 -20.85 18.55
N ARG A 69 -16.06 -20.65 19.31
CA ARG A 69 -15.56 -21.77 20.12
C ARG A 69 -15.84 -21.36 21.55
N ALA A 70 -16.97 -21.81 22.09
CA ALA A 70 -17.07 -21.94 23.54
C ALA A 70 -15.78 -22.67 23.94
N ALA A 71 -15.02 -22.09 24.87
CA ALA A 71 -13.79 -22.68 25.36
C ALA A 71 -14.10 -24.13 25.77
N SER A 72 -13.84 -25.08 24.88
CA SER A 72 -13.84 -26.49 25.23
C SER A 72 -12.67 -26.64 26.18
N GLU A 73 -13.01 -27.11 27.36
CA GLU A 73 -12.20 -27.30 28.56
C GLU A 73 -10.76 -27.74 28.28
N PRO A 74 -9.81 -27.38 29.17
CA PRO A 74 -8.41 -27.73 28.99
C PRO A 74 -8.26 -29.23 28.80
N ASP A 75 -7.54 -29.62 27.74
CA ASP A 75 -7.01 -30.97 27.52
C ASP A 75 -6.14 -31.36 28.72
N ALA A 76 -6.75 -31.87 29.79
CA ALA A 76 -6.05 -32.51 30.90
C ALA A 76 -5.99 -34.01 30.63
N VAL A 77 -5.25 -34.39 29.59
CA VAL A 77 -4.64 -35.72 29.56
C VAL A 77 -3.31 -35.62 30.30
N THR A 78 -3.37 -35.80 31.62
CA THR A 78 -2.19 -36.21 32.38
C THR A 78 -2.44 -37.63 32.82
N GLY A 79 -1.94 -38.57 32.01
CA GLY A 79 -1.66 -39.90 32.50
C GLY A 79 -0.63 -39.81 33.61
N ALA A 80 -1.03 -40.14 34.83
CA ALA A 80 -0.13 -40.53 35.89
C ALA A 80 -0.49 -41.97 36.25
N VAL A 81 0.33 -42.85 35.67
CA VAL A 81 0.68 -44.21 36.07
C VAL A 81 0.21 -44.61 37.47
N ALA A 82 -0.48 -45.76 37.52
CA ALA A 82 -0.56 -46.58 38.71
C ALA A 82 0.83 -47.18 38.98
N ASP A 83 1.34 -47.04 40.20
CA ASP A 83 2.40 -47.86 40.78
C ASP A 83 2.11 -48.03 42.28
N ASP A 84 1.99 -49.30 42.67
CA ASP A 84 1.89 -49.95 44.00
C ASP A 84 0.75 -49.56 44.98
#